data_AF-A0A926Z826-F1
#
_entry.id   AF-A0A926Z826-F1
#
_cell.length_a   1.000
_cell.length_b   1.000
_cell.length_c   1.000
_cell.angle_alpha   90.00
_cell.angle_beta   90.00
_cell.angle_gamma   90.00
#
_symmetry.space_group_name_H-M   'P 1'
#
loop_
_entity.id
_entity.type
_entity.pdbx_description
1 polymer ?
#
loop_
_entity_poly.entity_id
_entity_poly.type
_entity_poly.pdbx_seq_one_letter_code
_entity_poly.pdbx_strand_id
1 'polypeptide(L)'
;MKNKGAAILLCFFLGGFGAHKFYLGQIGLGVLYLLFCWTLIPGIVAFFEFFMLIFTPDDEFNRRFNRGSQSQSYTSAKDSTSALSDLKQLYDSGVITAEEYEEKRKKLLKNL
;
A
#
# COMPACT_ATOMS: atom_id res chain seq x y z
N MET A 1 -1.41 0.56 15.57
CA MET A 1 -1.80 0.04 14.25
C MET A 1 -3.32 0.10 14.18
N LYS A 2 -3.87 0.68 13.12
CA LYS A 2 -5.31 0.82 12.88
C LYS A 2 -5.83 -0.51 12.37
N ASN A 3 -6.97 -0.95 12.89
CA ASN A 3 -7.59 -2.21 12.51
C ASN A 3 -8.61 -1.99 11.39
N LYS A 4 -8.50 -2.79 10.32
CA LYS A 4 -9.45 -2.77 9.19
C LYS A 4 -10.88 -3.05 9.65
N GLY A 5 -11.07 -4.07 10.49
CA GLY A 5 -12.38 -4.40 11.04
C GLY A 5 -13.02 -3.26 11.82
N ALA A 6 -12.24 -2.52 12.61
CA ALA A 6 -12.73 -1.34 13.33
C ALA A 6 -13.14 -0.22 12.37
N ALA A 7 -12.35 0.03 11.31
CA ALA A 7 -12.69 1.01 10.28
C ALA A 7 -13.98 0.63 9.51
N ILE A 8 -14.17 -0.66 9.20
CA ILE A 8 -15.39 -1.18 8.57
C ILE A 8 -16.61 -1.01 9.48
N LEU A 9 -16.48 -1.36 10.77
CA LEU A 9 -17.56 -1.25 11.75
C LEU A 9 -17.96 0.22 11.96
N LEU A 10 -16.98 1.12 12.06
CA LEU A 10 -17.21 2.57 12.14
C LEU A 10 -17.83 3.12 10.86
N CYS A 11 -17.45 2.61 9.70
CA CYS A 11 -18.05 3.01 8.43
C CYS A 11 -19.51 2.55 8.33
N PHE A 12 -19.83 1.35 8.80
CA PHE A 12 -21.20 0.83 8.79
C PHE A 12 -22.14 1.58 9.74
N PHE A 13 -21.73 1.76 11.01
CA PHE A 13 -22.58 2.41 12.01
C PHE A 13 -22.56 3.93 11.93
N LEU A 14 -21.42 4.52 11.54
CA LEU A 14 -21.15 5.94 11.70
C LEU A 14 -20.51 6.56 10.43
N GLY A 15 -20.63 5.89 9.28
CA GLY A 15 -20.10 6.36 8.00
C GLY A 15 -20.87 7.55 7.43
N GLY A 16 -22.19 7.63 7.67
CA GLY A 16 -22.98 8.83 7.33
C GLY A 16 -22.53 10.09 8.08
N PHE A 17 -21.92 9.92 9.26
CA PHE A 17 -21.30 11.00 10.04
C PHE A 17 -19.80 11.19 9.74
N GLY A 18 -19.20 10.28 8.96
CA GLY A 18 -17.78 10.33 8.59
C GLY A 18 -16.80 9.85 9.68
N ALA A 19 -17.26 9.15 10.73
CA ALA A 19 -16.39 8.74 11.84
C ALA A 19 -15.26 7.78 11.45
N HIS A 20 -15.45 6.97 10.42
CA HIS A 20 -14.38 6.11 9.90
C HIS A 20 -13.21 6.97 9.37
N LYS A 21 -13.46 8.12 8.73
CA LYS A 21 -12.41 9.05 8.29
C LYS A 21 -11.63 9.66 9.46
N PHE A 22 -12.31 9.98 10.56
CA PHE A 22 -11.64 10.42 11.79
C PHE A 22 -10.72 9.32 12.35
N TYR A 23 -11.18 8.07 12.38
CA TYR A 23 -10.38 6.92 12.83
C TYR A 23 -9.14 6.68 11.94
N LEU A 24 -9.27 6.90 10.63
CA LEU A 24 -8.18 6.71 9.68
C LEU A 24 -7.13 7.84 9.75
N GLY A 25 -7.43 8.95 10.44
CA GLY A 25 -6.57 10.13 10.58
C GLY A 25 -6.84 11.21 9.52
N GLN A 26 -7.93 11.10 8.75
CA GLN A 26 -8.34 12.05 7.73
C GLN A 26 -9.35 13.05 8.30
N ILE A 27 -8.92 13.87 9.26
CA ILE A 27 -9.78 14.81 10.00
C ILE A 27 -10.55 15.76 9.07
N GLY A 28 -9.91 16.27 8.01
CA GLY A 28 -10.54 17.21 7.08
C GLY A 28 -11.72 16.59 6.33
N LEU A 29 -11.59 15.34 5.87
CA LEU A 29 -12.69 14.62 5.23
C LEU A 29 -13.78 14.23 6.22
N GLY A 30 -13.41 13.88 7.46
CA GLY A 30 -14.37 13.62 8.52
C GLY A 30 -15.25 14.84 8.82
N VAL A 31 -14.64 16.02 8.97
CA VAL A 31 -15.37 17.28 9.19
C VAL A 31 -16.26 17.61 8.00
N LEU A 32 -15.78 17.41 6.77
CA LEU A 32 -16.58 17.60 5.56
C LEU A 32 -17.84 16.72 5.57
N TYR A 33 -17.70 15.43 5.91
CA TYR A 33 -18.83 14.51 6.04
C TYR A 33 -19.83 14.97 7.11
N LEU A 34 -19.33 15.47 8.24
CA LEU A 34 -20.15 15.95 9.35
C LEU A 34 -20.96 17.19 8.95
N LEU A 35 -20.34 18.12 8.20
CA LEU A 35 -21.02 19.31 7.65
C LEU A 35 -22.06 18.95 6.58
N PHE A 36 -21.82 17.91 5.79
CA PHE A 36 -22.75 17.42 4.78
C PHE A 36 -23.74 16.38 5.31
N CYS A 37 -23.72 16.02 6.60
CA CYS A 37 -24.57 14.96 7.17
C CYS A 37 -26.07 15.20 6.93
N TRP A 38 -26.51 16.47 6.88
CA TRP A 38 -27.89 16.86 6.59
C TRP A 38 -28.34 16.65 5.14
N THR A 39 -27.43 16.47 4.18
CA THR A 39 -27.77 16.28 2.77
C THR A 39 -28.01 14.82 2.40
N LEU A 40 -27.81 13.88 3.34
CA LEU A 40 -27.84 12.41 3.13
C LEU A 40 -26.80 11.86 2.12
N ILE A 41 -26.13 12.73 1.35
CA ILE A 41 -25.06 12.37 0.42
C ILE A 41 -23.94 11.58 1.11
N PRO A 42 -23.45 11.95 2.32
CA PRO A 42 -22.40 11.21 3.01
C PRO A 42 -22.78 9.76 3.30
N GLY A 43 -24.07 9.46 3.50
CA GLY A 43 -24.55 8.10 3.72
C GLY A 43 -24.38 7.22 2.48
N ILE A 44 -24.71 7.73 1.29
CA ILE A 44 -24.52 7.00 0.03
C ILE A 44 -23.04 6.80 -0.26
N VAL A 45 -22.20 7.82 -0.07
CA VAL A 45 -20.75 7.67 -0.30
C VAL A 45 -20.13 6.69 0.69
N ALA A 46 -20.54 6.74 1.96
CA ALA A 46 -20.10 5.79 2.98
C ALA A 46 -20.49 4.34 2.64
N PHE A 47 -21.66 4.13 2.02
CA PHE A 47 -22.07 2.81 1.54
C PHE A 47 -21.11 2.26 0.50
N PHE A 48 -20.74 3.05 -0.51
CA PHE A 48 -19.72 2.63 -1.49
C PHE A 48 -18.34 2.42 -0.86
N GLU A 49 -17.91 3.32 0.05
CA GLU A 49 -16.65 3.15 0.76
C GLU A 49 -16.64 1.90 1.65
N PHE A 50 -17.77 1.52 2.24
CA PHE A 50 -17.90 0.31 3.04
C PHE A 50 -17.59 -0.94 2.21
N PHE A 51 -18.20 -1.08 1.03
CA PHE A 51 -17.88 -2.18 0.11
C PHE A 51 -16.42 -2.10 -0.36
N MET A 52 -15.95 -0.91 -0.72
CA MET A 52 -14.55 -0.72 -1.11
C MET A 52 -13.59 -1.20 0.00
N LEU A 53 -13.84 -0.88 1.26
CA LEU A 53 -13.02 -1.32 2.40
C LEU A 53 -13.08 -2.84 2.61
N ILE A 54 -14.26 -3.45 2.43
CA ILE A 54 -14.40 -4.92 2.53
C ILE A 54 -13.56 -5.62 1.46
N PHE A 55 -13.66 -5.16 0.21
CA PHE A 55 -12.92 -5.73 -0.92
C PHE A 55 -11.44 -5.33 -0.96
N THR A 56 -11.03 -4.34 -0.18
CA THR A 56 -9.62 -3.95 -0.06
C THR A 56 -8.88 -5.01 0.76
N PRO A 57 -7.80 -5.65 0.24
CA PRO A 57 -7.02 -6.61 1.01
C PRO A 57 -6.30 -5.95 2.19
N ASP A 58 -6.05 -6.71 3.25
CA ASP A 58 -5.46 -6.20 4.50
C ASP A 58 -4.07 -5.56 4.29
N ASP A 59 -3.27 -6.08 3.35
CA ASP A 59 -1.98 -5.49 2.96
C ASP A 59 -2.14 -4.06 2.42
N GLU A 60 -3.15 -3.82 1.61
CA GLU A 60 -3.42 -2.51 1.03
C GLU A 60 -3.97 -1.54 2.08
N PHE A 61 -4.86 -2.01 2.95
CA PHE A 61 -5.34 -1.21 4.08
C PHE A 61 -4.18 -0.77 4.99
N ASN A 62 -3.31 -1.71 5.35
CA ASN A 62 -2.14 -1.46 6.18
C ASN A 62 -1.18 -0.47 5.49
N ARG A 63 -0.98 -0.62 4.17
CA ARG A 63 -0.19 0.30 3.35
C ARG A 63 -0.77 1.71 3.25
N ARG A 64 -2.09 1.89 3.29
CA ARG A 64 -2.70 3.22 3.16
C ARG A 64 -2.83 3.95 4.50
N PHE A 65 -3.13 3.21 5.57
CA PHE A 65 -3.52 3.84 6.84
C PHE A 65 -2.52 3.65 7.98
N ASN A 66 -1.74 2.56 7.98
CA ASN A 66 -0.71 2.31 9.00
C ASN A 66 0.69 2.75 8.56
N ARG A 67 0.81 3.35 7.37
CA ARG A 67 2.04 3.79 6.74
C ARG A 67 2.51 5.18 7.20
N GLY A 68 2.27 5.53 8.46
CA GLY A 68 3.08 6.56 9.14
C GLY A 68 4.51 6.08 9.44
N SER A 69 4.85 4.82 9.12
CA SER A 69 6.13 4.19 9.46
C SER A 69 6.76 3.37 8.33
N GLN A 70 6.22 3.42 7.10
CA GLN A 70 6.93 2.88 5.94
C GLN A 70 6.90 3.87 4.80
N SER A 71 7.85 4.80 4.89
CA SER A 71 8.52 5.36 3.73
C SER A 71 8.55 4.36 2.57
N GLN A 72 8.25 4.89 1.41
CA GLN A 72 8.33 4.26 0.11
C GLN A 72 9.76 3.74 -0.14
N SER A 73 10.06 2.53 0.33
CA SER A 73 11.37 1.85 0.15
C SER A 73 11.22 0.40 -0.30
N TYR A 74 10.22 0.14 -1.13
CA TYR A 74 10.14 -0.99 -2.06
C TYR A 74 9.77 -0.29 -3.38
N THR A 75 10.68 -0.10 -4.34
CA THR A 75 11.31 -1.15 -5.14
C THR A 75 12.52 -0.54 -5.85
N SER A 76 13.71 -0.55 -5.23
CA SER A 76 14.93 -0.10 -5.90
C SER A 76 16.14 -0.88 -5.42
N ALA A 77 16.34 -1.02 -4.10
CA ALA A 77 17.42 -1.86 -3.56
C ALA A 77 17.13 -3.38 -3.60
N LYS A 78 15.86 -3.80 -3.47
CA LYS A 78 15.49 -5.22 -3.47
C LYS A 78 15.62 -5.85 -4.86
N ASP A 79 15.27 -5.11 -5.92
CA ASP A 79 15.37 -5.59 -7.31
C ASP A 79 16.82 -5.81 -7.75
N SER A 80 17.73 -4.93 -7.33
CA SER A 80 19.16 -5.08 -7.59
C SER A 80 19.75 -6.34 -6.97
N THR A 81 19.28 -6.70 -5.77
CA THR A 81 19.74 -7.88 -5.03
C THR A 81 19.17 -9.16 -5.65
N SER A 82 17.89 -9.12 -6.06
CA SER A 82 17.24 -10.20 -6.80
C SER A 82 17.92 -10.44 -8.16
N ALA A 83 18.18 -9.37 -8.93
CA ALA A 83 18.89 -9.46 -10.21
C ALA A 83 20.31 -10.03 -10.06
N LEU A 84 21.00 -9.74 -8.95
CA LEU A 84 22.32 -10.32 -8.64
C LEU A 84 22.23 -11.82 -8.33
N SER A 85 21.15 -12.25 -7.67
CA SER A 85 20.84 -13.66 -7.40
C SER A 85 20.54 -14.42 -8.70
N ASP A 86 19.70 -13.87 -9.56
CA ASP A 86 19.35 -14.45 -10.85
C ASP A 86 20.58 -14.56 -11.78
N LEU A 87 21.42 -13.51 -11.79
CA LEU A 87 22.68 -13.51 -12.54
C LEU A 87 23.64 -14.61 -12.04
N LYS A 88 23.73 -14.80 -10.72
CA LYS A 88 24.58 -15.84 -10.12
C LYS A 88 24.05 -17.24 -10.43
N GLN A 89 22.73 -17.41 -10.49
CA GLN A 89 22.09 -18.68 -10.84
C GLN A 89 22.33 -19.05 -12.32
N LEU A 90 22.36 -18.06 -13.22
CA LEU A 90 22.72 -18.29 -14.63
C LEU A 90 24.19 -18.70 -14.80
N TYR A 91 25.09 -18.15 -13.99
CA TYR A 91 26.49 -18.56 -13.98
C TYR A 91 26.67 -19.98 -13.43
N ASP A 92 26.01 -20.29 -12.31
CA ASP A 92 26.06 -21.62 -11.67
C ASP A 92 25.47 -22.72 -12.56
N SER A 93 24.44 -22.39 -13.34
CA SER A 93 23.85 -23.30 -14.34
C SER A 93 24.67 -23.44 -15.62
N GLY A 94 25.82 -22.76 -15.73
CA GLY A 94 26.72 -22.83 -16.89
C GLY A 94 26.17 -22.21 -18.16
N VAL A 95 25.05 -21.48 -18.08
CA VAL A 95 24.40 -20.82 -19.22
C VAL A 95 25.21 -19.60 -19.68
N ILE A 96 25.99 -19.00 -18.78
CA ILE A 96 26.87 -17.86 -19.08
C ILE A 96 28.30 -18.12 -18.59
N THR A 97 29.28 -17.58 -19.31
CA THR A 97 30.71 -17.61 -18.96
C THR A 97 31.04 -16.60 -17.84
N ALA A 98 32.14 -16.82 -17.13
CA ALA A 98 32.63 -15.95 -16.06
C ALA A 98 32.87 -14.49 -16.53
N GLU A 99 33.30 -14.31 -17.78
CA GLU A 99 33.54 -12.98 -18.35
C GLU A 99 32.21 -12.22 -18.57
N GLU A 100 31.19 -12.88 -19.12
CA GLU A 100 29.87 -12.27 -19.31
C GLU A 100 29.16 -11.96 -17.98
N TYR A 101 29.36 -12.81 -16.97
CA TYR A 101 28.84 -12.59 -15.62
C TYR A 101 29.42 -11.31 -15.00
N GLU A 102 30.74 -11.13 -15.06
CA GLU A 102 31.44 -9.96 -14.53
C GLU A 102 30.97 -8.66 -15.17
N GLU A 103 30.77 -8.65 -16.50
CA GLU A 103 30.32 -7.47 -17.23
C GLU A 103 28.88 -7.08 -16.84
N LYS A 104 27.97 -8.06 -16.82
CA LYS A 104 26.56 -7.84 -16.44
C LYS A 104 26.45 -7.39 -14.98
N ARG A 105 27.23 -7.99 -14.07
CA ARG A 105 27.29 -7.60 -12.65
C ARG A 105 27.78 -6.17 -12.47
N LYS A 106 28.85 -5.75 -13.17
CA LYS A 106 29.37 -4.37 -13.11
C LYS A 106 28.37 -3.36 -13.66
N LYS A 107 27.68 -3.69 -14.76
CA LYS A 107 26.66 -2.82 -15.36
C LYS A 107 25.46 -2.64 -14.43
N LEU A 108 25.04 -3.70 -13.74
CA LEU A 108 24.01 -3.62 -12.70
C LEU A 108 24.45 -2.72 -11.55
N LEU A 109 25.65 -2.93 -10.99
CA LEU A 109 26.18 -2.11 -9.90
C LEU A 109 26.31 -0.62 -10.25
N LYS A 110 26.53 -0.28 -11.53
CA LYS A 110 26.64 1.12 -11.98
C LYS A 110 25.28 1.83 -12.14
N ASN A 111 24.19 1.07 -12.30
CA ASN A 111 22.83 1.61 -12.41
C ASN A 111 22.07 1.61 -11.07
N LEU A 112 22.72 1.18 -9.98
CA LEU A 112 22.28 1.45 -8.60
C LEU A 112 22.69 2.86 -8.20
#